data_AF-A0A847CNK4-F1
#
_entry.id   AF-A0A847CNK4-F1
#
_cell.length_a   1.000
_cell.length_b   1.000
_cell.length_c   1.000
_cell.angle_alpha   90.00
_cell.angle_beta   90.00
_cell.angle_gamma   90.00
#
_symmetry.space_group_name_H-M   'P 1'
#
loop_
_entity.id
_entity.type
_entity.pdbx_description
1 polymer ?
#
loop_
_entity_poly.entity_id
_entity_poly.type
_entity_poly.pdbx_seq_one_letter_code
_entity_poly.pdbx_strand_id
1 'polypeptide(L)'
;MDVEQPDTGRPRLALFGVVVLLVVLADQLTKLWALSALTEGESIDVVGSFLQFTLYFNPGAAFGTGAGYTLILSLVAIGASIAL
;
A
#
# COMPACT_ATOMS: atom_id res chain seq x y z
N MET A 1 21.40 -22.04 -37.36
CA MET A 1 20.01 -21.74 -37.01
C MET A 1 20.06 -21.06 -35.65
N ASP A 2 20.07 -19.74 -35.65
CA ASP A 2 19.96 -18.96 -34.43
C ASP A 2 18.51 -19.05 -33.94
N VAL A 3 18.30 -19.78 -32.85
CA VAL A 3 16.99 -19.85 -32.20
C VAL A 3 16.81 -18.56 -31.44
N GLU A 4 16.07 -17.61 -32.03
CA GLU A 4 15.62 -16.41 -31.35
C GLU A 4 14.78 -16.83 -30.14
N GLN A 5 15.32 -16.64 -28.93
CA GLN A 5 14.60 -16.98 -27.71
C GLN A 5 13.43 -16.01 -27.55
N PRO A 6 12.20 -16.50 -27.29
CA PRO A 6 11.05 -15.62 -27.12
C PRO A 6 11.30 -14.68 -25.93
N ASP A 7 10.94 -13.41 -26.10
CA ASP A 7 11.11 -12.35 -25.12
C ASP A 7 10.17 -12.57 -23.92
N THR A 8 10.56 -13.47 -23.00
CA THR A 8 9.74 -13.95 -21.88
C THR A 8 9.59 -12.93 -20.73
N GLY A 9 10.33 -11.82 -20.75
CA GLY A 9 10.35 -10.81 -19.68
C GLY A 9 9.21 -9.78 -19.74
N ARG A 10 8.77 -9.42 -20.95
CA ARG A 10 7.73 -8.40 -21.20
C ARG A 10 6.37 -8.68 -20.53
N PRO A 11 5.79 -9.90 -20.59
CA PRO A 11 4.48 -10.16 -19.99
C PRO A 11 4.51 -10.10 -18.46
N ARG A 12 5.64 -10.46 -17.82
CA ARG A 12 5.79 -10.44 -16.36
C ARG A 12 5.90 -9.02 -15.82
N LEU A 13 6.66 -8.15 -16.50
CA LEU A 13 6.77 -6.74 -16.12
C LEU A 13 5.43 -6.01 -16.27
N ALA A 14 4.69 -6.30 -17.36
CA ALA A 14 3.36 -5.75 -17.57
C ALA A 14 2.38 -6.18 -16.45
N LEU A 15 2.37 -7.47 -16.10
CA LEU A 15 1.55 -7.98 -14.99
C LEU A 15 1.92 -7.30 -13.67
N PHE A 16 3.21 -7.18 -13.36
CA PHE A 16 3.69 -6.48 -12.16
C PHE A 16 3.20 -5.04 -12.12
N GLY A 17 3.35 -4.29 -13.21
CA GLY A 17 2.90 -2.90 -13.31
C GLY A 17 1.39 -2.76 -13.10
N VAL A 18 0.58 -3.68 -13.66
CA VAL A 18 -0.87 -3.71 -13.45
C VAL A 18 -1.22 -3.97 -11.98
N VAL A 19 -0.56 -4.94 -11.33
CA VAL A 19 -0.80 -5.24 -9.91
C VAL A 19 -0.44 -4.03 -9.04
N VAL A 20 0.71 -3.40 -9.26
CA VAL A 20 1.12 -2.19 -8.53
C VAL A 20 0.08 -1.08 -8.69
N LEU A 21 -0.37 -0.84 -9.93
CA LEU A 21 -1.39 0.18 -10.21
C LEU A 21 -2.70 -0.11 -9.47
N LEU A 22 -3.20 -1.35 -9.53
CA LEU A 22 -4.44 -1.74 -8.87
C LEU A 22 -4.35 -1.61 -7.35
N VAL A 23 -3.23 -2.02 -6.76
CA VAL A 23 -2.99 -1.92 -5.31
C VAL A 23 -2.96 -0.45 -4.88
N VAL A 24 -2.22 0.41 -5.59
CA VAL A 24 -2.14 1.85 -5.28
C VAL A 24 -3.51 2.52 -5.44
N LEU A 25 -4.26 2.19 -6.48
CA LEU A 25 -5.61 2.72 -6.68
C LEU A 25 -6.55 2.29 -5.56
N ALA A 26 -6.56 1.00 -5.20
CA ALA A 26 -7.40 0.48 -4.13
C ALA A 26 -7.06 1.13 -2.77
N ASP A 27 -5.78 1.28 -2.44
CA ASP A 27 -5.31 1.94 -1.22
C ASP A 27 -5.80 3.39 -1.15
N GLN A 28 -5.58 4.17 -2.21
CA GLN A 28 -5.95 5.59 -2.22
C GLN A 28 -7.46 5.79 -2.22
N LEU A 29 -8.23 5.00 -2.97
CA LEU A 29 -9.69 5.07 -2.95
C LEU A 29 -10.26 4.70 -1.58
N THR A 30 -9.70 3.68 -0.93
CA THR A 30 -10.12 3.27 0.42
C THR A 30 -9.84 4.38 1.44
N LYS A 31 -8.69 5.04 1.36
CA LYS A 31 -8.36 6.20 2.23
C LYS A 31 -9.29 7.38 1.99
N LEU A 32 -9.57 7.72 0.74
CA LEU A 32 -10.51 8.79 0.40
C LEU A 32 -11.92 8.48 0.90
N TRP A 33 -12.37 7.25 0.73
CA TRP A 33 -13.63 6.80 1.30
C TRP A 33 -13.65 6.94 2.83
N ALA A 34 -12.61 6.46 3.52
CA ALA A 34 -12.51 6.54 4.97
C ALA A 34 -12.57 8.00 5.48
N LEU A 35 -11.86 8.92 4.82
CA LEU A 35 -11.93 10.36 5.14
C LEU A 35 -13.32 10.96 4.96
N SER A 36 -14.13 10.42 4.04
CA SER A 36 -15.48 10.93 3.76
C SER A 36 -16.58 10.27 4.60
N ALA A 37 -16.34 9.06 5.11
CA ALA A 37 -17.37 8.21 5.71
C ALA A 37 -17.16 7.92 7.20
N LEU A 38 -15.94 8.11 7.72
CA LEU A 38 -15.59 7.79 9.10
C LEU A 38 -15.23 9.04 9.89
N THR A 39 -15.60 9.04 11.18
CA THR A 39 -15.13 10.02 12.16
C THR A 39 -13.83 9.51 12.79
N GLU A 40 -12.84 10.39 13.00
CA GLU A 40 -11.58 10.02 13.65
C GLU A 40 -11.82 9.45 15.05
N GLY A 41 -11.20 8.30 15.34
CA GLY A 41 -11.30 7.62 16.64
C GLY A 41 -12.60 6.85 16.88
N GLU A 42 -13.62 7.01 16.04
CA GLU A 42 -14.86 6.24 16.12
C GLU A 42 -14.76 4.97 15.26
N SER A 43 -15.38 3.90 15.74
CA SER A 43 -15.36 2.59 15.07
C SER A 43 -16.74 2.24 14.55
N ILE A 44 -16.80 1.76 13.30
CA ILE A 44 -18.01 1.15 12.72
C ILE A 44 -17.84 -0.36 12.62
N ASP A 45 -18.88 -1.09 13.01
CA ASP A 45 -18.92 -2.56 12.90
C ASP A 45 -19.23 -2.97 11.47
N VAL A 46 -18.33 -3.72 10.85
CA VAL A 46 -18.49 -4.24 9.48
C VAL A 46 -18.96 -5.68 9.50
N VAL A 47 -18.37 -6.49 10.38
CA VAL A 47 -18.73 -7.91 10.59
C VAL A 47 -18.84 -8.15 12.09
N GLY A 48 -19.93 -7.68 12.68
CA GLY A 48 -20.10 -7.64 14.14
C GLY A 48 -18.89 -7.01 14.82
N SER A 49 -18.45 -7.59 15.94
CA SER A 49 -17.24 -7.16 16.66
C SER A 49 -15.93 -7.76 16.11
N PHE A 50 -15.97 -8.55 15.03
CA PHE A 50 -14.77 -9.20 14.48
C PHE A 50 -13.98 -8.26 13.56
N LEU A 51 -14.68 -7.47 12.74
CA LEU A 51 -14.08 -6.50 11.84
C LEU A 51 -14.73 -5.14 12.06
N GLN A 52 -13.90 -4.18 12.46
CA GLN A 52 -14.29 -2.80 12.67
C GLN A 52 -13.41 -1.88 11.83
N PHE A 53 -14.00 -0.82 11.30
CA PHE A 53 -13.23 0.23 10.63
C PHE A 53 -13.17 1.46 11.53
N THR A 54 -11.95 1.92 11.76
CA THR A 54 -11.63 3.10 12.56
C THR A 54 -10.69 3.97 11.76
N LEU A 55 -11.03 5.25 11.61
CA LEU A 55 -10.11 6.21 11.00
C LEU A 55 -9.05 6.60 12.05
N TYR A 56 -7.80 6.24 11.77
CA TYR A 56 -6.65 6.57 12.62
C TYR A 56 -5.49 7.08 11.78
N PHE A 57 -4.98 8.27 12.11
CA PHE A 57 -3.81 8.84 11.47
C PHE A 57 -2.54 8.36 12.16
N ASN A 58 -1.71 7.60 11.44
CA ASN A 58 -0.43 7.13 11.93
C ASN A 58 0.73 7.99 11.35
N PRO A 59 1.33 8.92 12.13
CA PRO A 59 2.41 9.78 11.64
C PRO A 59 3.77 9.06 11.52
N GLY A 60 3.86 7.81 11.99
CA GLY A 60 5.07 6.98 11.96
C GLY A 60 4.84 5.64 11.26
N ALA A 61 5.69 4.67 11.58
CA ALA A 61 5.57 3.26 11.17
C ALA A 61 4.60 2.50 12.09
N ALA A 62 4.68 1.16 12.11
CA ALA A 62 3.83 0.34 12.98
C ALA A 62 3.91 0.79 14.46
N PHE A 63 2.77 0.78 15.15
CA PHE A 63 2.64 1.20 16.56
C PHE A 63 3.07 2.65 16.86
N GLY A 64 3.06 3.54 15.86
CA GLY A 64 3.50 4.94 16.02
C GLY A 64 5.02 5.11 16.13
N THR A 65 5.79 4.05 15.90
CA THR A 65 7.26 4.10 15.97
C THR A 65 7.85 5.01 14.89
N GLY A 66 8.90 5.75 15.22
CA GLY A 66 9.55 6.65 14.26
C GLY A 66 8.70 7.87 13.86
N ALA A 67 7.69 8.24 14.64
CA ALA A 67 6.98 9.51 14.47
C ALA A 67 7.99 10.68 14.43
N GLY A 68 7.82 11.60 13.49
CA GLY A 68 8.76 12.72 13.24
C GLY A 68 9.97 12.36 12.35
N TYR A 69 10.17 11.09 12.02
CA TYR A 69 11.24 10.62 11.14
C TYR A 69 10.75 10.15 9.77
N THR A 70 9.66 10.74 9.27
CA THR A 70 9.00 10.34 8.01
C THR A 70 9.97 10.26 6.83
N LEU A 71 10.89 11.22 6.69
CA LEU A 71 11.89 11.20 5.62
C LEU A 71 12.81 9.97 5.70
N ILE A 72 13.27 9.61 6.90
CA ILE A 72 14.14 8.45 7.11
C ILE A 72 13.38 7.17 6.78
N LEU A 73 12.15 7.04 7.26
CA LEU A 73 11.29 5.89 6.98
C LEU A 73 11.03 5.75 5.47
N SER A 74 10.77 6.85 4.77
CA SER A 74 10.59 6.85 3.30
C SER A 74 11.85 6.40 2.57
N LEU A 75 13.03 6.86 2.97
CA LEU A 75 14.30 6.44 2.37
C LEU A 75 14.57 4.94 2.58
N VAL A 76 14.30 4.43 3.78
CA VAL A 76 14.41 2.99 4.09
C VAL A 76 13.45 2.17 3.23
N ALA A 77 12.19 2.62 3.08
CA ALA A 77 11.21 1.93 2.25
C ALA A 77 11.62 1.90 0.77
N ILE A 78 12.13 3.01 0.24
CA ILE A 78 12.66 3.06 -1.13
C ILE A 78 13.84 2.10 -1.30
N GLY A 79 14.81 2.13 -0.37
CA GLY A 79 15.97 1.24 -0.39
C GLY A 79 15.57 -0.24 -0.37
N ALA A 80 14.63 -0.61 0.51
CA ALA A 80 14.10 -1.97 0.58
C ALA A 80 13.40 -2.39 -0.72
N SER A 81 12.63 -1.49 -1.35
CA SER A 81 11.90 -1.77 -2.60
C SER A 81 12.81 -1.97 -3.81
N ILE A 82 14.00 -1.38 -3.81
CA ILE A 82 15.01 -1.58 -4.86
C ILE A 82 15.81 -2.86 -4.60
N ALA A 83 16.01 -3.23 -3.33
CA ALA A 83 16.82 -4.38 -2.93
C ALA A 83 16.10 -5.73 -3.06
N LEU A 84 14.77 -5.74 -3.05
CA LEU A 84 13.91 -6.92 -3.20
C LEU A 84 13.48 -7.11 -4.66
#